data_AF-A0A139SRD8-F1
#
_entry.id   AF-A0A139SRD8-F1
#
_cell.length_a   1.000
_cell.length_b   1.000
_cell.length_c   1.000
_cell.angle_alpha   90.00
_cell.angle_beta   90.00
_cell.angle_gamma   90.00
#
_symmetry.space_group_name_H-M   'P 1'
#
loop_
_entity.id
_entity.type
_entity.pdbx_description
1 polymer ?
#
loop_
_entity_poly.entity_id
_entity_poly.type
_entity_poly.pdbx_seq_one_letter_code
_entity_poly.pdbx_strand_id
1 'polypeptide(L)'
;MTAPIRTHASDATPTSGAPRKKILSLLRLLSAFCLVFGIVYWSGKGAHTGWSMNRVPVTQVDEITGIEFITYEDRFVPGIEWLGGAVGLAAVAFGLSFFFRTKKTHNP
;
A
#
# COMPACT_ATOMS: atom_id res chain seq x y z
N MET A 1 -51.34 -48.88 -8.39
CA MET A 1 -51.34 -47.53 -8.98
C MET A 1 -50.17 -46.80 -8.34
N THR A 2 -49.07 -46.66 -9.07
CA THR A 2 -47.77 -46.23 -8.56
C THR A 2 -47.32 -45.08 -9.46
N ALA A 3 -47.11 -43.88 -8.92
CA ALA A 3 -46.63 -42.71 -9.65
C ALA A 3 -46.00 -41.69 -8.65
N PRO A 4 -45.11 -40.79 -9.09
CA PRO A 4 -43.70 -41.10 -9.32
C PRO A 4 -42.76 -40.26 -8.43
N ILE A 5 -41.53 -40.78 -8.29
CA ILE A 5 -40.40 -40.19 -7.56
C ILE A 5 -40.04 -38.82 -8.16
N ARG A 6 -40.06 -37.78 -7.32
CA ARG A 6 -39.64 -36.41 -7.68
C ARG A 6 -38.16 -36.25 -7.40
N THR A 7 -37.34 -36.42 -8.43
CA THR A 7 -35.91 -36.12 -8.40
C THR A 7 -35.75 -34.60 -8.37
N HIS A 8 -35.46 -34.03 -7.19
CA HIS A 8 -35.05 -32.63 -7.11
C HIS A 8 -33.60 -32.53 -7.58
N ALA A 9 -33.45 -31.83 -8.70
CA ALA A 9 -32.19 -31.55 -9.36
C ALA A 9 -31.19 -30.95 -8.36
N SER A 10 -29.97 -31.46 -8.46
CA SER A 10 -28.79 -30.98 -7.78
C SER A 10 -28.52 -29.51 -8.13
N ASP A 11 -28.97 -28.59 -7.28
CA ASP A 11 -28.50 -27.21 -7.26
C ASP A 11 -27.06 -27.19 -6.74
N ALA A 12 -26.11 -27.47 -7.63
CA ALA A 12 -24.69 -27.22 -7.41
C ALA A 12 -24.46 -25.70 -7.35
N THR A 13 -24.71 -25.11 -6.18
CA THR A 13 -24.38 -23.73 -5.88
C THR A 13 -22.85 -23.61 -5.82
N PRO A 14 -22.21 -22.68 -6.55
CA PRO A 14 -20.77 -22.55 -6.52
C PRO A 14 -20.29 -22.14 -5.13
N THR A 15 -19.61 -23.06 -4.46
CA THR A 15 -18.88 -22.83 -3.21
C THR A 15 -17.77 -21.82 -3.46
N SER A 16 -18.01 -20.55 -3.16
CA SER A 16 -16.93 -19.57 -2.95
C SER A 16 -17.28 -18.64 -1.80
N GLY A 17 -17.38 -19.25 -0.63
CA GLY A 17 -17.60 -18.59 0.65
C GLY A 17 -16.30 -18.10 1.27
N ALA A 18 -15.60 -17.16 0.61
CA ALA A 18 -14.62 -16.35 1.33
C ALA A 18 -15.36 -15.22 2.07
N PRO A 19 -15.29 -15.12 3.41
CA PRO A 19 -16.04 -14.10 4.14
C PRO A 19 -15.53 -12.69 3.79
N ARG A 20 -16.32 -11.92 3.03
CA ARG A 20 -16.03 -10.52 2.58
C ARG A 20 -15.47 -9.60 3.68
N LYS A 21 -15.80 -9.86 4.97
CA LYS A 21 -15.31 -9.07 6.10
C LYS A 21 -13.80 -9.22 6.33
N LYS A 22 -13.20 -10.37 6.02
CA LYS A 22 -11.74 -10.59 6.18
C LYS A 22 -10.94 -9.77 5.16
N ILE A 23 -11.38 -9.76 3.90
CA ILE A 23 -10.75 -8.98 2.82
C ILE A 23 -10.76 -7.48 3.11
N LEU A 24 -11.91 -6.93 3.52
CA LEU A 24 -12.02 -5.50 3.85
C LEU A 24 -11.18 -5.11 5.08
N SER A 25 -10.98 -6.04 6.02
CA SER A 25 -10.10 -5.82 7.17
C SER A 25 -8.62 -5.89 6.79
N LEU A 26 -8.27 -6.78 5.85
CA LEU A 26 -6.92 -6.91 5.31
C LEU A 26 -6.51 -5.66 4.53
N LEU A 27 -7.42 -5.06 3.75
CA LEU A 27 -7.18 -3.80 3.04
C LEU A 27 -6.85 -2.64 3.99
N ARG A 28 -7.52 -2.57 5.15
CA ARG A 28 -7.26 -1.53 6.16
C ARG A 28 -5.93 -1.74 6.86
N LEU A 29 -5.59 -2.98 7.19
CA LEU A 29 -4.27 -3.34 7.74
C LEU A 29 -3.16 -3.01 6.75
N LEU A 30 -3.35 -3.34 5.47
CA LEU A 30 -2.39 -3.02 4.42
C LEU A 30 -2.22 -1.51 4.22
N SER A 31 -3.33 -0.76 4.24
CA SER A 31 -3.33 0.71 4.16
C SER A 31 -2.56 1.33 5.34
N ALA A 32 -2.85 0.91 6.57
CA ALA A 32 -2.15 1.38 7.76
C ALA A 32 -0.66 1.01 7.73
N PHE A 33 -0.34 -0.23 7.34
CA PHE A 33 1.03 -0.69 7.20
C PHE A 33 1.80 0.12 6.17
N CYS A 34 1.21 0.37 4.99
CA CYS A 34 1.84 1.12 3.92
C CYS A 34 2.14 2.58 4.33
N LEU A 35 1.21 3.23 5.06
CA LEU A 35 1.45 4.56 5.62
C LEU A 35 2.58 4.57 6.64
N VAL A 36 2.51 3.70 7.64
CA VAL A 36 3.52 3.67 8.71
C VAL A 36 4.89 3.34 8.12
N PHE A 37 4.95 2.32 7.25
CA PHE A 37 6.20 1.94 6.60
C PHE A 37 6.74 3.07 5.72
N GLY A 38 5.91 3.73 4.92
CA GLY A 38 6.31 4.84 4.06
C GLY A 38 6.87 6.02 4.87
N ILE A 39 6.19 6.40 5.96
CA ILE A 39 6.62 7.49 6.85
C ILE A 39 7.96 7.13 7.51
N VAL A 40 8.07 5.95 8.12
CA VAL A 40 9.28 5.50 8.83
C VAL A 40 10.47 5.39 7.87
N TYR A 41 10.24 4.83 6.67
CA TYR A 41 11.29 4.69 5.66
C TYR A 41 11.75 6.05 5.13
N TRP A 42 10.83 6.97 4.86
CA TRP A 42 11.15 8.33 4.42
C TRP A 42 11.91 9.13 5.51
N SER A 43 11.43 9.07 6.76
CA SER A 43 12.09 9.75 7.87
C SER A 43 13.48 9.17 8.17
N GLY A 44 13.64 7.85 8.15
CA GLY A 44 14.90 7.19 8.46
C GLY A 44 15.99 7.40 7.41
N LYS A 45 15.61 7.69 6.16
CA LYS A 45 16.55 7.90 5.05
C LYS A 45 16.95 9.36 4.83
N GLY A 46 16.43 10.29 5.63
CA GLY A 46 16.85 11.68 5.65
C GLY A 46 15.73 12.72 5.50
N ALA A 47 14.46 12.29 5.38
CA ALA A 47 13.30 13.18 5.24
C ALA A 47 13.49 14.25 4.15
N HIS A 48 14.08 13.85 3.02
CA HIS A 48 14.38 14.78 1.94
C HIS A 48 13.08 15.31 1.33
N THR A 49 12.93 16.63 1.38
CA THR A 49 11.73 17.36 0.90
C THR A 49 11.75 17.59 -0.61
N GLY A 50 12.88 17.35 -1.28
CA GLY A 50 12.99 17.34 -2.73
C GLY A 50 12.63 15.98 -3.35
N TRP A 51 12.98 15.82 -4.62
CA TRP A 51 12.84 14.56 -5.36
C TRP A 51 13.85 13.50 -4.88
N SER A 52 13.58 12.24 -5.20
CA SER A 52 14.50 11.13 -4.91
C SER A 52 15.83 11.34 -5.60
N MET A 53 16.90 11.07 -4.88
CA MET A 53 18.27 11.17 -5.37
C MET A 53 18.97 9.83 -5.19
N ASN A 54 19.67 9.40 -6.25
CA ASN A 54 20.55 8.22 -6.20
C ASN A 54 22.00 8.60 -5.95
N ARG A 55 22.34 9.88 -6.14
CA ARG A 55 23.65 10.47 -5.90
C ARG A 55 23.48 11.70 -5.05
N VAL A 56 24.13 11.72 -3.89
CA VAL A 56 24.07 12.84 -2.95
C VAL A 56 25.37 13.62 -3.06
N PRO A 57 25.31 14.95 -3.28
CA PRO A 57 26.50 15.78 -3.20
C PRO A 57 26.98 15.85 -1.74
N VAL A 58 28.21 15.40 -1.51
CA VAL A 58 28.91 15.46 -0.23
C VAL A 58 30.11 16.37 -0.42
N THR A 59 30.16 17.46 0.36
CA THR A 59 31.33 18.33 0.41
C THR A 59 32.45 17.59 1.12
N GLN A 60 33.56 17.37 0.42
CA GLN A 60 34.78 16.83 1.00
C GLN A 60 35.87 17.90 0.94
N VAL A 61 36.73 17.90 1.96
CA VAL A 61 37.89 18.78 2.04
C VAL A 61 39.11 17.94 1.74
N ASP A 62 39.93 18.38 0.78
CA ASP A 62 41.23 17.75 0.55
C ASP A 62 42.15 18.02 1.74
N GLU A 63 42.69 16.97 2.35
CA GLU A 63 43.55 17.05 3.52
C GLU A 63 44.89 17.77 3.23
N ILE A 64 45.33 17.76 1.96
CA ILE A 64 46.62 18.33 1.57
C ILE A 64 46.47 19.80 1.17
N THR A 65 45.46 20.11 0.38
CA THR A 65 45.26 21.47 -0.16
C THR A 65 44.24 22.30 0.60
N GLY A 66 43.39 21.69 1.43
CA GLY A 66 42.32 22.36 2.16
C GLY A 66 41.17 22.85 1.28
N ILE A 67 41.14 22.45 0.00
CA ILE A 67 40.12 22.89 -0.96
C ILE A 67 38.87 22.03 -0.78
N GLU A 68 37.70 22.69 -0.69
CA GLU A 68 36.40 22.04 -0.72
C GLU A 68 36.05 21.59 -2.15
N PHE A 69 35.73 20.32 -2.32
CA PHE A 69 35.21 19.77 -3.57
C PHE A 69 33.93 18.97 -3.34
N ILE A 70 33.04 19.00 -4.32
CA ILE A 70 31.79 18.25 -4.28
C ILE A 70 32.06 16.85 -4.83
N THR A 71 31.94 15.85 -3.98
CA THR A 71 31.94 14.43 -4.37
C THR A 71 30.52 13.91 -4.38
N TYR A 72 30.19 13.02 -5.31
CA TYR A 72 28.90 12.35 -5.31
C TYR A 72 29.03 11.00 -4.64
N GLU A 73 28.29 10.79 -3.55
CA GLU A 73 28.15 9.48 -2.92
C GLU A 73 26.92 8.77 -3.51
N ASP A 74 27.09 7.51 -3.91
CA ASP A 74 25.99 6.66 -4.40
C ASP A 74 25.12 6.22 -3.21
N ARG A 75 24.25 7.13 -2.77
CA ARG A 75 23.30 6.92 -1.69
C ARG A 75 21.89 7.22 -2.19
N PHE A 76 21.01 6.24 -2.06
CA PHE A 76 19.59 6.46 -2.32
C PHE A 76 18.93 7.22 -1.17
N VAL A 77 18.36 8.37 -1.49
CA VAL A 77 17.57 9.21 -0.60
C VAL A 77 16.17 9.32 -1.20
N PRO A 78 15.13 8.76 -0.55
CA PRO A 78 13.76 8.86 -1.02
C PRO A 78 13.25 10.28 -0.83
N GLY A 79 12.71 10.85 -1.91
CA GLY A 79 12.08 12.16 -1.89
C GLY A 79 10.62 12.12 -1.42
N ILE A 80 9.97 13.28 -1.53
CA ILE A 80 8.58 13.46 -1.12
C ILE A 80 7.58 12.64 -1.94
N GLU A 81 7.93 12.24 -3.16
CA GLU A 81 7.12 11.38 -4.01
C GLU A 81 6.95 9.97 -3.45
N TRP A 82 7.89 9.48 -2.64
CA TRP A 82 7.73 8.21 -1.93
C TRP A 82 6.67 8.32 -0.84
N LEU A 83 6.68 9.43 -0.11
CA LEU A 83 5.68 9.73 0.92
C LEU A 83 4.31 9.95 0.27
N GLY A 84 4.26 10.75 -0.80
CA GLY A 84 3.05 10.99 -1.58
C GLY A 84 2.48 9.70 -2.21
N GLY A 85 3.35 8.84 -2.74
CA GLY A 85 2.96 7.54 -3.28
C GLY A 85 2.40 6.60 -2.21
N ALA A 86 3.04 6.51 -1.05
CA ALA A 86 2.55 5.71 0.08
C ALA A 86 1.20 6.21 0.59
N VAL A 87 1.05 7.53 0.76
CA VAL A 87 -0.21 8.16 1.17
C VAL A 87 -1.30 7.95 0.11
N GLY A 88 -0.98 8.14 -1.17
CA GLY A 88 -1.90 7.92 -2.27
C GLY A 88 -2.40 6.48 -2.34
N LEU A 89 -1.48 5.51 -2.24
CA LEU A 89 -1.83 4.09 -2.23
C LEU A 89 -2.72 3.74 -1.03
N ALA A 90 -2.40 4.26 0.15
CA ALA A 90 -3.19 4.05 1.35
C ALA A 90 -4.59 4.68 1.25
N ALA A 91 -4.69 5.88 0.67
CA ALA A 91 -5.96 6.58 0.43
C ALA A 91 -6.83 5.80 -0.56
N VAL A 92 -6.26 5.27 -1.64
CA VAL A 92 -6.97 4.42 -2.60
C VAL A 92 -7.47 3.15 -1.92
N ALA A 93 -6.60 2.45 -1.19
CA ALA A 93 -6.98 1.23 -0.48
C ALA A 93 -8.09 1.47 0.56
N PHE A 94 -8.02 2.60 1.28
CA PHE A 94 -9.03 3.02 2.24
C PHE A 94 -10.35 3.39 1.56
N GLY A 95 -10.30 4.17 0.47
CA GLY A 95 -11.47 4.54 -0.33
C GLY A 95 -12.19 3.33 -0.90
N LEU A 96 -11.45 2.38 -1.47
CA LEU A 96 -12.00 1.10 -1.93
C LEU A 96 -12.67 0.32 -0.79
N SER A 97 -12.06 0.30 0.41
CA SER A 97 -12.69 -0.35 1.57
C SER A 97 -14.05 0.25 1.94
N PHE A 98 -14.26 1.55 1.71
CA PHE A 98 -15.54 2.22 1.99
C PHE A 98 -16.57 1.96 0.89
N PHE A 99 -16.17 2.02 -0.37
CA PHE A 99 -17.06 1.81 -1.52
C PHE A 99 -17.71 0.41 -1.52
N PHE A 100 -16.98 -0.63 -1.11
CA PHE A 100 -17.51 -1.99 -1.03
C PHE A 100 -18.34 -2.30 0.24
N ARG A 101 -18.49 -1.35 1.17
CA ARG A 101 -19.26 -1.55 2.42
C ARG A 101 -20.77 -1.27 2.27
N THR A 102 -21.22 -0.71 1.15
CA THR A 102 -22.58 -0.13 1.00
C THR A 102 -23.66 -1.10 0.49
N LYS A 103 -23.63 -2.38 0.87
CA LYS A 103 -24.80 -3.27 0.66
C LYS A 103 -25.31 -3.78 2.00
N LYS A 104 -26.06 -2.94 2.71
CA LYS A 104 -27.09 -3.41 3.65
C LYS A 104 -28.35 -3.62 2.82
N THR A 105 -28.62 -4.87 2.45
CA THR A 105 -29.95 -5.28 2.00
C THR A 105 -30.90 -5.11 3.18
N HIS A 106 -31.65 -4.00 3.18
CA HIS A 106 -32.84 -3.86 4.01
C HIS A 106 -33.94 -4.69 3.35
N ASN A 107 -34.15 -5.92 3.83
CA ASN A 107 -35.27 -6.73 3.41
C ASN A 107 -36.49 -6.35 4.27
N PRO A 108 -37.56 -5.75 3.71
CA PRO A 108 -38.84 -5.62 4.41
C PRO A 108 -39.49 -7.00 4.65
#